data_AF-A0A0J6I546-F1
#
_entry.id   AF-A0A0J6I546-F1
#
_cell.length_a   1.000
_cell.length_b   1.000
_cell.length_c   1.000
_cell.angle_alpha   90.00
_cell.angle_beta   90.00
_cell.angle_gamma   90.00
#
_symmetry.space_group_name_H-M   'P 1'
#
loop_
_entity.id
_entity.type
_entity.pdbx_description
1 polymer ?
#
loop_
_entity_poly.entity_id
_entity_poly.type
_entity_poly.pdbx_seq_one_letter_code
_entity_poly.pdbx_strand_id
1 'polypeptide(L)'
;MADPYSIPMEPFRSELPDDAAISFTHGDLHRSNIMVSKSEPWRVVSIVDWEQSGWMPEYWEDRKAHLTSEWKGEWATKYLPMILRQYESTEEAWWWYTSSMRF
;
A
#
# COMPACT_ATOMS: atom_id res chain seq x y z
N MET A 1 13.85 -36.23 -11.64
CA MET A 1 12.61 -35.77 -10.99
C MET A 1 13.00 -34.52 -10.22
N ALA A 2 12.35 -33.38 -10.44
CA ALA A 2 12.57 -32.21 -9.58
C ALA A 2 12.12 -32.56 -8.15
N ASP A 3 12.80 -32.00 -7.15
CA ASP A 3 12.41 -32.17 -5.75
C ASP A 3 10.98 -31.61 -5.57
N PRO A 4 9.99 -32.39 -5.12
CA PRO A 4 8.63 -31.90 -4.92
C PRO A 4 8.54 -30.82 -3.83
N TYR A 5 9.61 -30.61 -3.05
CA TYR A 5 9.72 -29.55 -2.05
C TYR A 5 10.57 -28.35 -2.52
N SER A 6 11.16 -28.40 -3.71
CA SER A 6 11.84 -27.21 -4.26
C SER A 6 10.79 -26.21 -4.74
N ILE A 7 10.52 -25.19 -3.93
CA ILE A 7 9.72 -24.04 -4.35
C ILE A 7 10.58 -23.26 -5.37
N PRO A 8 10.12 -23.08 -6.62
CA PRO A 8 10.82 -22.23 -7.58
C PRO A 8 11.02 -20.85 -6.96
N MET A 9 12.22 -20.29 -7.10
CA MET A 9 12.47 -18.94 -6.62
C MET A 9 11.49 -18.00 -7.34
N GLU A 10 10.60 -17.37 -6.56
CA GLU A 10 9.59 -16.50 -7.12
C GLU A 10 10.26 -15.29 -7.77
N PRO A 11 9.95 -14.95 -9.04
CA PRO A 11 10.76 -14.03 -9.84
C PRO A 11 10.99 -12.64 -9.22
N PHE A 12 10.03 -12.16 -8.43
CA PHE A 12 10.04 -10.81 -7.87
C PHE A 12 10.23 -10.78 -6.35
N ARG A 13 10.46 -11.93 -5.70
CA ARG A 13 10.54 -11.99 -4.24
C ARG A 13 11.70 -11.15 -3.69
N SER A 14 12.83 -11.15 -4.39
CA SER A 14 14.05 -10.42 -3.99
C SER A 14 13.91 -8.90 -4.09
N GLU A 15 12.89 -8.39 -4.76
CA GLU A 15 12.64 -6.95 -4.90
C GLU A 15 11.75 -6.39 -3.78
N LEU A 16 11.14 -7.28 -2.98
CA LEU A 16 10.41 -6.89 -1.78
C LEU A 16 11.36 -6.88 -0.57
N PRO A 17 11.30 -5.84 0.29
CA PRO A 17 12.15 -5.74 1.46
C PRO A 17 11.83 -6.81 2.50
N ASP A 18 12.87 -7.46 3.02
CA ASP A 18 12.77 -8.46 4.10
C ASP A 18 12.74 -7.84 5.50
N ASP A 19 13.08 -6.57 5.61
CA ASP A 19 13.21 -5.82 6.86
C ASP A 19 12.10 -4.76 7.05
N ALA A 20 11.08 -4.77 6.17
CA ALA A 20 9.92 -3.89 6.31
C ALA A 20 9.19 -4.16 7.63
N ALA A 21 8.91 -3.08 8.38
CA ALA A 21 8.14 -3.18 9.60
C ALA A 21 6.72 -3.69 9.32
N ILE A 22 6.24 -4.64 10.12
CA ILE A 22 4.84 -5.06 10.08
C ILE A 22 4.00 -4.01 10.81
N SER A 23 3.13 -3.34 10.06
CA SER A 23 2.28 -2.25 10.54
C SER A 23 0.81 -2.59 10.33
N PHE A 24 -0.06 -2.01 11.15
CA PHE A 24 -1.50 -2.07 10.89
C PHE A 24 -1.83 -1.06 9.78
N THR A 25 -2.03 -1.57 8.57
CA THR A 25 -2.34 -0.80 7.36
C THR A 25 -3.84 -0.60 7.23
N HIS A 26 -4.26 0.58 6.78
CA HIS A 26 -5.63 0.89 6.39
C HIS A 26 -6.05 0.08 5.16
N GLY A 27 -5.16 -0.06 4.17
CA GLY A 27 -5.40 -0.84 2.95
C GLY A 27 -6.20 -0.12 1.86
N ASP A 28 -6.87 0.98 2.17
CA ASP A 28 -7.46 1.91 1.18
C ASP A 28 -7.42 3.38 1.62
N LEU A 29 -6.22 3.92 1.87
CA LEU A 29 -6.05 5.29 2.35
C LEU A 29 -6.23 6.32 1.22
N HIS A 30 -7.46 6.41 0.73
CA HIS A 30 -7.90 7.43 -0.23
C HIS A 30 -8.43 8.68 0.50
N ARG A 31 -8.31 9.86 -0.13
CA ARG A 31 -8.74 11.13 0.49
C ARG A 31 -10.22 11.17 0.87
N SER A 32 -11.09 10.40 0.20
CA SER A 32 -12.52 10.29 0.55
C SER A 32 -12.77 9.61 1.89
N ASN A 33 -11.79 8.84 2.36
CA ASN A 33 -11.88 8.04 3.57
C ASN A 33 -11.32 8.81 4.78
N ILE A 34 -10.88 10.06 4.58
CA ILE A 34 -10.36 10.95 5.61
C ILE A 34 -11.35 12.10 5.81
N MET A 35 -12.01 12.13 6.97
CA MET A 35 -12.92 13.21 7.32
C MET A 35 -12.16 14.32 8.04
N VAL A 36 -12.44 15.57 7.67
CA VAL A 36 -11.86 16.76 8.28
C VAL A 36 -12.93 17.62 8.97
N SER A 37 -12.52 18.41 9.96
CA SER A 37 -13.40 19.37 10.64
C SER A 37 -14.04 20.34 9.64
N LYS A 38 -15.26 20.82 9.94
CA LYS A 38 -15.99 21.76 9.07
C LYS A 38 -15.42 23.18 9.09
N SER A 39 -14.63 23.51 10.11
CA SER A 39 -14.09 24.85 10.33
C SER A 39 -12.69 24.77 10.92
N GLU A 40 -12.01 25.91 10.91
CA GLU A 40 -10.67 26.06 11.45
C GLU A 40 -10.61 25.91 12.99
N PRO A 41 -9.47 25.42 13.53
CA PRO A 41 -8.35 24.84 12.78
C PRO A 41 -8.75 23.50 12.15
N TRP A 42 -8.30 23.25 10.90
CA TRP A 42 -8.56 22.00 10.20
C TRP A 42 -7.93 20.82 10.95
N ARG A 43 -8.73 19.81 11.28
CA ARG A 43 -8.26 18.59 11.93
C ARG A 43 -8.84 17.37 11.26
N VAL A 44 -8.06 16.30 11.15
CA VAL A 44 -8.60 14.97 10.85
C VAL A 44 -9.50 14.56 12.02
N VAL A 45 -10.77 14.28 11.75
CA VAL A 45 -11.74 13.87 12.77
C VAL A 45 -11.97 12.37 12.77
N SER A 46 -11.82 11.73 11.62
CA SER A 46 -11.90 10.27 11.50
C SER A 46 -11.24 9.79 10.21
N ILE A 47 -10.79 8.54 10.25
CA ILE A 47 -10.46 7.73 9.08
C ILE A 47 -11.49 6.60 9.06
N VAL A 48 -12.15 6.38 7.92
CA VAL A 48 -13.25 5.43 7.75
C VAL A 48 -12.91 4.42 6.65
N ASP A 49 -13.77 3.41 6.47
CA ASP A 49 -13.61 2.39 5.42
C ASP A 49 -12.43 1.41 5.62
N TRP A 50 -12.37 0.83 6.83
CA TRP A 50 -11.30 -0.08 7.27
C TRP A 50 -11.48 -1.53 6.82
N GLU A 51 -12.39 -1.84 5.90
CA GLU A 51 -12.71 -3.22 5.53
C GLU A 51 -11.56 -4.00 4.87
N GLN A 52 -10.58 -3.28 4.30
CA GLN A 52 -9.35 -3.83 3.73
C GLN A 52 -8.14 -3.74 4.67
N SER A 53 -8.35 -3.34 5.93
CA SER A 53 -7.27 -3.16 6.90
C SER A 53 -6.68 -4.49 7.37
N GLY A 54 -5.41 -4.45 7.79
CA GLY A 54 -4.70 -5.65 8.20
C GLY A 54 -3.27 -5.36 8.65
N TRP A 55 -2.64 -6.37 9.26
CA TRP A 55 -1.22 -6.32 9.60
C TRP A 55 -0.39 -6.73 8.39
N MET A 56 0.23 -5.75 7.74
CA MET A 56 0.98 -5.92 6.50
C MET A 56 2.34 -5.24 6.59
N PRO A 57 3.32 -5.60 5.74
CA PRO A 57 4.54 -4.82 5.61
C PRO A 57 4.24 -3.35 5.31
N GLU A 58 4.98 -2.42 5.89
CA GLU A 58 4.73 -0.98 5.78
C GLU A 58 4.65 -0.45 4.33
N TYR A 59 5.38 -1.06 3.40
CA TYR A 59 5.30 -0.70 1.97
C TYR A 59 3.91 -0.97 1.36
N TRP A 60 3.12 -1.86 1.96
CA TRP A 60 1.80 -2.23 1.48
C TRP A 60 0.84 -1.04 1.48
N GLU A 61 0.89 -0.19 2.51
CA GLU A 61 0.04 1.00 2.60
C GLU A 61 0.34 1.98 1.46
N ASP A 62 1.62 2.24 1.22
CA ASP A 62 2.09 3.12 0.15
C ASP A 62 1.66 2.61 -1.23
N ARG A 63 1.87 1.31 -1.51
CA ARG A 63 1.49 0.73 -2.80
C ARG A 63 -0.03 0.67 -3.01
N LYS A 64 -0.81 0.29 -1.98
CA LYS A 64 -2.28 0.27 -2.05
C LYS A 64 -2.87 1.67 -2.23
N ALA A 65 -2.37 2.67 -1.50
CA ALA A 65 -2.85 4.05 -1.60
C ALA A 65 -2.57 4.65 -2.98
N HIS A 66 -1.43 4.30 -3.61
CA HIS A 66 -1.17 4.67 -5.00
C HIS A 66 -2.10 3.96 -5.98
N LEU A 67 -2.35 2.65 -5.80
CA LEU A 67 -3.25 1.88 -6.65
C LEU A 67 -4.68 2.46 -6.68
N THR A 68 -5.21 2.87 -5.52
CA THR A 68 -6.58 3.39 -5.42
C THR A 68 -6.68 4.90 -5.71
N SER A 69 -5.55 5.54 -6.04
CA SER A 69 -5.50 6.94 -6.42
C SER A 69 -5.57 7.14 -7.94
N GLU A 70 -5.94 8.36 -8.35
CA GLU A 70 -5.76 8.77 -9.75
C GLU A 70 -4.27 8.75 -10.12
N TRP A 71 -3.94 8.05 -11.20
CA TRP A 71 -2.58 7.96 -11.71
C TRP A 71 -1.99 9.35 -11.96
N LYS A 72 -0.88 9.65 -11.30
CA LYS A 72 -0.20 10.98 -11.34
C LYS A 72 -1.09 12.15 -10.89
N GLY A 73 -2.20 11.89 -10.19
CA GLY A 73 -3.04 12.93 -9.60
C GLY A 73 -2.37 13.63 -8.42
N GLU A 74 -2.96 14.72 -7.93
CA GLU A 74 -2.41 15.51 -6.82
C GLU A 74 -2.30 14.68 -5.52
N TRP A 75 -3.26 13.78 -5.29
CA TRP A 75 -3.21 12.86 -4.14
C TRP A 75 -1.94 11.99 -4.18
N ALA A 76 -1.70 11.30 -5.31
CA ALA A 76 -0.56 10.42 -5.50
C ALA A 76 0.79 11.16 -5.45
N THR A 77 0.89 12.29 -6.16
CA THR A 77 2.18 12.93 -6.42
C THR A 77 2.62 13.93 -5.36
N LYS A 78 1.69 14.47 -4.58
CA LYS A 78 1.96 15.52 -3.60
C LYS A 78 1.61 15.10 -2.19
N TYR A 79 0.41 14.58 -1.96
CA TYR A 79 -0.07 14.34 -0.60
C TYR A 79 0.40 13.01 -0.02
N LEU A 80 0.37 11.91 -0.76
CA LEU A 80 0.87 10.61 -0.28
C LEU A 80 2.34 10.68 0.17
N PRO A 81 3.27 11.31 -0.57
CA PRO A 81 4.66 11.49 -0.12
C PRO A 81 4.82 12.35 1.15
N MET A 82 3.82 13.18 1.48
CA MET A 82 3.84 13.98 2.72
C MET A 82 3.39 13.17 3.95
N ILE A 83 2.56 12.12 3.76
CA ILE A 83 1.96 11.36 4.87
C ILE A 83 2.48 9.92 4.98
N LEU A 84 3.02 9.35 3.92
CA LEU A 84 3.55 7.99 3.87
C LEU A 84 5.00 7.98 3.39
N ARG A 85 5.80 7.08 3.98
CA ARG A 85 7.11 6.74 3.43
C ARG A 85 6.92 6.05 2.07
N GLN A 86 7.74 6.43 1.11
CA GLN A 86 7.65 5.97 -0.27
C GLN A 86 8.53 4.73 -0.49
N TYR A 87 7.99 3.73 -1.18
CA TYR A 87 8.62 2.45 -1.52
C TYR A 87 8.54 2.18 -3.02
N GLU A 88 8.98 3.15 -3.83
CA GLU A 88 8.92 3.08 -5.30
C GLU A 88 9.54 1.79 -5.86
N SER A 89 10.64 1.32 -5.28
CA SER A 89 11.32 0.09 -5.71
C SER A 89 10.47 -1.18 -5.57
N THR A 90 9.40 -1.14 -4.77
CA THR A 90 8.51 -2.30 -4.56
C THR A 90 7.37 -2.36 -5.57
N GLU A 91 7.20 -1.36 -6.44
CA GLU A 91 6.04 -1.24 -7.33
C GLU A 91 5.85 -2.44 -8.25
N GLU A 92 6.90 -2.81 -8.99
CA GLU A 92 6.84 -3.87 -9.99
C GLU A 92 6.56 -5.23 -9.34
N ALA A 93 7.31 -5.55 -8.29
CA ALA A 93 7.10 -6.77 -7.50
C ALA A 93 5.71 -6.82 -6.87
N TRP A 94 5.29 -5.75 -6.22
CA TRP A 94 3.97 -5.67 -5.59
C TRP A 94 2.84 -5.82 -6.62
N TRP A 95 2.97 -5.19 -7.79
CA TRP A 95 2.01 -5.32 -8.88
C TRP A 95 1.96 -6.75 -9.41
N TRP A 96 3.10 -7.41 -9.57
CA TRP A 96 3.15 -8.82 -9.98
C TRP A 96 2.37 -9.72 -9.01
N TYR A 97 2.61 -9.58 -7.69
CA TYR A 97 1.91 -10.37 -6.68
C TYR A 97 0.42 -10.07 -6.62
N THR A 98 0.03 -8.80 -6.64
CA THR A 98 -1.39 -8.42 -6.52
C THR A 98 -2.20 -8.71 -7.78
N SER A 99 -1.59 -8.64 -8.97
CA SER A 99 -2.27 -8.96 -10.23
C SER A 99 -2.32 -10.46 -10.54
N SER A 100 -1.35 -11.24 -10.03
CA SER A 100 -1.36 -12.71 -10.16
C SER A 100 -2.38 -13.38 -9.23
N MET A 101 -2.72 -12.73 -8.12
CA MET A 101 -3.87 -13.08 -7.28
C MET A 101 -5.17 -12.63 -7.97
N ARG A 102 -5.66 -13.43 -8.93
CA ARG A 102 -7.02 -13.25 -9.45
C ARG A 102 -8.02 -13.55 -8.33
N PHE A 103 -8.64 -12.51 -7.77
CA PHE A 103 -9.90 -12.62 -7.03
C PHE A 103 -11.08 -12.60 -8.00
#